data_AF-A0A1B9M885-F1
#
_entry.id   AF-A0A1B9M885-F1
#
_cell.length_a   1.000
_cell.length_b   1.000
_cell.length_c   1.000
_cell.angle_alpha   90.00
_cell.angle_beta   90.00
_cell.angle_gamma   90.00
#
_symmetry.space_group_name_H-M   'P 1'
#
loop_
_entity.id
_entity.type
_entity.pdbx_description
1 polymer ?
#
loop_
_entity_poly.entity_id
_entity_poly.type
_entity_poly.pdbx_seq_one_letter_code
_entity_poly.pdbx_strand_id
1 'polypeptide(L)'
;MNEIKLKSPFEQLWAGKDPFAEVELISGKIYRAVKQRKTLNFELGGESYFIKIHRGTTIKEIVKNLISLRLPVLDAKQEWDAIERLEQVGVNTMDGRAFGRKGLNPLTRHSFIVTKDLNPTVSLEDFTKPWLTNPPSYHIKRSLVIYLAKMVARMHAAGVNHRDCYLCHFLLDIPLFENHQQIKLSVIDLHRAQIRKTVPVRWRDKDLIGLYFSAMNIGLTDRDIWRFLKVYFNQPLKTILRNEAKLIASTHQKVERIRKRTEKYHL
;
A
#
# COMPACT_ATOMS: atom_id res chain seq x y z
N MET A 1 -9.20 17.93 -18.67
CA MET A 1 -8.27 17.03 -19.38
C MET A 1 -8.68 15.61 -19.06
N ASN A 2 -8.90 14.81 -20.11
CA ASN A 2 -9.18 13.39 -19.96
C ASN A 2 -7.86 12.64 -20.15
N GLU A 3 -7.65 11.58 -19.36
CA GLU A 3 -6.42 10.80 -19.36
C GLU A 3 -6.81 9.33 -19.38
N ILE A 4 -6.26 8.56 -20.31
CA ILE A 4 -6.47 7.11 -20.43
C ILE A 4 -5.10 6.47 -20.63
N LYS A 5 -4.80 5.43 -19.85
CA LYS A 5 -3.64 4.58 -20.00
C LYS A 5 -4.12 3.13 -19.96
N LEU A 6 -4.00 2.41 -21.07
CA LEU A 6 -4.39 1.01 -21.18
C LEU A 6 -3.15 0.17 -21.46
N LYS A 7 -3.03 -0.97 -20.79
CA LYS A 7 -2.09 -2.04 -21.12
C LYS A 7 -2.90 -3.27 -21.54
N SER A 8 -2.25 -4.22 -22.20
CA SER A 8 -2.86 -5.53 -22.47
C SER A 8 -3.37 -6.19 -21.18
N PRO A 9 -4.56 -6.83 -21.18
CA PRO A 9 -5.44 -7.10 -22.33
C PRO A 9 -6.43 -5.97 -22.66
N PHE A 10 -6.56 -4.95 -21.80
CA PHE A 10 -7.61 -3.92 -21.94
C PHE A 10 -7.39 -3.00 -23.13
N GLU A 11 -6.12 -2.78 -23.53
CA GLU A 11 -5.78 -2.04 -24.75
C GLU A 11 -6.44 -2.65 -25.99
N GLN A 12 -6.40 -3.98 -26.13
CA GLN A 12 -7.03 -4.69 -27.25
C GLN A 12 -8.55 -4.75 -27.08
N LEU A 13 -9.03 -5.09 -25.88
CA LEU A 13 -10.47 -5.31 -25.63
C LEU A 13 -11.32 -4.04 -25.74
N TRP A 14 -10.73 -2.89 -25.44
CA TRP A 14 -11.40 -1.58 -25.48
C TRP A 14 -10.99 -0.75 -26.69
N ALA A 15 -10.32 -1.35 -27.68
CA ALA A 15 -10.00 -0.69 -28.94
C ALA A 15 -11.28 -0.16 -29.62
N GLY A 16 -11.33 1.14 -29.91
CA GLY A 16 -12.49 1.79 -30.52
C GLY A 16 -13.71 1.98 -29.60
N LYS A 17 -13.62 1.65 -28.31
CA LYS A 17 -14.70 1.80 -27.32
C LYS A 17 -14.40 2.93 -26.33
N ASP A 18 -15.41 3.38 -25.58
CA ASP A 18 -15.20 4.26 -24.42
C ASP A 18 -14.84 3.41 -23.18
N PRO A 19 -13.61 3.47 -22.64
CA PRO A 19 -13.23 2.71 -21.47
C PRO A 19 -14.12 2.98 -20.24
N PHE A 20 -14.68 4.18 -20.12
CA PHE A 20 -15.58 4.50 -19.01
C PHE A 20 -16.93 3.79 -19.14
N ALA A 21 -17.41 3.56 -20.36
CA ALA A 21 -18.61 2.77 -20.58
C ALA A 21 -18.34 1.29 -20.28
N GLU A 22 -17.21 0.76 -20.79
CA GLU A 22 -16.83 -0.64 -20.58
C GLU A 22 -16.65 -0.98 -19.09
N VAL A 23 -16.05 -0.08 -18.31
CA VAL A 23 -15.86 -0.24 -16.87
C VAL A 23 -17.18 -0.39 -16.09
N GLU A 24 -18.24 0.29 -16.53
CA GLU A 24 -19.56 0.18 -15.89
C GLU A 24 -20.25 -1.15 -16.17
N LEU A 25 -19.88 -1.84 -17.26
CA LEU A 25 -20.40 -3.16 -17.62
C LEU A 25 -19.72 -4.29 -16.82
N ILE A 26 -18.59 -4.03 -16.16
CA ILE A 26 -17.87 -5.04 -15.39
C ILE A 26 -18.67 -5.44 -14.14
N SER A 27 -18.96 -6.73 -14.05
CA SER A 27 -19.56 -7.37 -12.89
C SER A 27 -18.57 -8.35 -12.24
N GLY A 28 -18.79 -8.64 -10.96
CA GLY A 28 -17.89 -9.49 -10.18
C GLY A 28 -18.15 -9.34 -8.68
N LYS A 29 -17.27 -9.92 -7.86
CA LYS A 29 -17.39 -9.90 -6.41
C LYS A 29 -17.12 -8.50 -5.87
N ILE A 30 -18.12 -7.90 -5.24
CA ILE A 30 -18.00 -6.55 -4.65
C ILE A 30 -17.32 -6.66 -3.28
N TYR A 31 -16.21 -5.93 -3.11
CA TYR A 31 -15.51 -5.80 -1.82
C TYR A 31 -15.91 -4.53 -1.08
N ARG A 32 -16.23 -3.46 -1.83
CA ARG A 32 -16.67 -2.19 -1.26
C ARG A 32 -17.56 -1.44 -2.23
N ALA A 33 -18.72 -1.00 -1.78
CA ALA A 33 -19.59 -0.11 -2.54
C ALA A 33 -20.08 1.02 -1.62
N VAL A 34 -19.54 2.21 -1.84
CA VAL A 34 -20.01 3.46 -1.24
C VAL A 34 -20.28 4.47 -2.35
N LYS A 35 -21.03 5.55 -2.05
CA LYS A 35 -21.49 6.52 -3.05
C LYS A 35 -20.39 7.00 -4.01
N GLN A 36 -19.18 7.24 -3.50
CA GLN A 36 -18.06 7.78 -4.26
C GLN A 36 -17.07 6.72 -4.77
N ARG A 37 -17.13 5.48 -4.28
CA ARG A 37 -16.13 4.44 -4.59
C ARG A 37 -16.74 3.06 -4.66
N LYS A 38 -16.50 2.36 -5.77
CA LYS A 38 -16.79 0.94 -5.94
C LYS A 38 -15.49 0.17 -6.15
N THR A 39 -15.25 -0.86 -5.36
CA THR A 39 -14.14 -1.82 -5.52
C THR A 39 -14.73 -3.20 -5.72
N LEU A 40 -14.38 -3.85 -6.82
CA LEU A 40 -14.78 -5.24 -7.09
C LEU A 40 -13.63 -6.02 -7.71
N ASN A 41 -13.72 -7.34 -7.58
CA ASN A 41 -12.86 -8.31 -8.22
C ASN A 41 -13.65 -8.99 -9.36
N PHE A 42 -13.01 -9.22 -10.50
CA PHE A 42 -13.62 -9.85 -11.66
C PHE A 42 -12.58 -10.73 -12.39
N GLU A 43 -13.08 -11.69 -13.17
CA GLU A 43 -12.26 -12.58 -13.97
C GLU A 43 -12.34 -12.22 -15.45
N LEU A 44 -11.22 -12.36 -16.15
CA LEU A 44 -11.11 -12.12 -17.58
C LEU A 44 -10.02 -13.03 -18.16
N GLY A 45 -10.42 -13.94 -19.05
CA GLY A 45 -9.49 -14.84 -19.74
C GLY A 45 -8.74 -15.79 -18.79
N GLY A 46 -9.39 -16.26 -17.71
CA GLY A 46 -8.77 -17.13 -16.70
C GLY A 46 -7.89 -16.39 -15.68
N GLU A 47 -7.75 -15.07 -15.79
CA GLU A 47 -6.98 -14.23 -14.87
C GLU A 47 -7.92 -13.37 -14.03
N SER A 48 -7.54 -13.13 -12.76
CA SER A 48 -8.30 -12.30 -11.82
C SER A 48 -7.77 -10.86 -11.79
N TYR A 49 -8.68 -9.88 -11.67
CA TYR A 49 -8.38 -8.45 -11.66
C TYR A 49 -9.19 -7.73 -10.58
N PHE A 50 -8.64 -6.66 -10.04
CA PHE A 50 -9.37 -5.70 -9.22
C PHE A 50 -9.63 -4.42 -10.00
N ILE A 51 -10.83 -3.88 -9.88
CA ILE A 51 -11.16 -2.53 -10.35
C ILE A 51 -11.65 -1.65 -9.21
N LYS A 52 -11.12 -0.42 -9.17
CA LYS A 52 -11.53 0.64 -8.24
C LYS A 52 -12.07 1.82 -9.05
N ILE A 53 -13.37 2.03 -8.99
CA ILE A 53 -14.08 3.12 -9.67
C ILE A 53 -14.36 4.24 -8.65
N HIS A 54 -13.99 5.47 -8.99
CA HIS A 54 -14.16 6.66 -8.16
C HIS A 54 -15.02 7.69 -8.89
N ARG A 55 -16.11 8.10 -8.26
CA ARG A 55 -17.03 9.13 -8.78
C ARG A 55 -17.09 10.26 -7.76
N GLY A 56 -16.72 11.47 -8.18
CA GLY A 56 -16.93 12.77 -7.51
C GLY A 56 -16.81 12.79 -5.98
N THR A 57 -15.88 13.57 -5.42
CA THR A 57 -15.83 13.74 -3.96
C THR A 57 -16.88 14.76 -3.47
N THR A 58 -17.07 14.84 -2.15
CA THR A 58 -17.94 15.86 -1.53
C THR A 58 -17.11 17.02 -0.99
N ILE A 59 -17.67 18.25 -1.00
CA ILE A 59 -17.02 19.43 -0.41
C ILE A 59 -16.66 19.18 1.07
N LYS A 60 -17.54 18.48 1.81
CA LYS A 60 -17.30 18.09 3.20
C LYS A 60 -16.04 17.23 3.36
N GLU A 61 -15.80 16.28 2.46
CA GLU A 61 -14.58 15.45 2.48
C GLU A 61 -13.32 16.22 2.10
N ILE A 62 -13.42 17.13 1.12
CA ILE A 62 -12.30 18.02 0.74
C ILE A 62 -11.89 18.87 1.95
N VAL A 63 -12.85 19.61 2.52
CA VAL A 63 -12.61 20.53 3.65
C VAL A 63 -12.11 19.76 4.88
N LYS A 64 -12.71 18.61 5.22
CA LYS A 64 -12.25 17.76 6.33
C LYS A 64 -10.79 17.33 6.17
N ASN A 65 -10.40 16.90 4.96
CA ASN A 65 -9.03 16.49 4.70
C ASN A 65 -8.07 17.69 4.77
N LEU A 66 -8.43 18.82 4.18
CA LEU A 66 -7.61 20.04 4.21
C LEU A 66 -7.41 20.60 5.63
N ILE A 67 -8.47 20.69 6.44
CA ILE A 67 -8.40 21.09 7.86
C ILE A 67 -7.51 20.11 8.66
N SER A 68 -7.51 18.83 8.29
CA SER A 68 -6.64 17.81 8.88
C SER A 68 -5.20 17.83 8.32
N LEU A 69 -4.85 18.80 7.48
CA LEU A 69 -3.59 18.89 6.72
C LEU A 69 -3.29 17.61 5.92
N ARG A 70 -4.33 16.97 5.39
CA ARG A 70 -4.27 15.81 4.51
C ARG A 70 -4.72 16.23 3.12
N LEU A 71 -3.94 15.88 2.10
CA LEU A 71 -4.44 15.94 0.74
C LEU A 71 -5.58 14.91 0.59
N PRO A 72 -6.77 15.32 0.08
CA PRO A 72 -7.85 14.39 -0.22
C PRO A 72 -7.43 13.43 -1.34
N VAL A 73 -7.91 12.19 -1.28
CA VAL A 73 -7.82 11.27 -2.43
C VAL A 73 -8.92 11.67 -3.39
N LEU A 74 -8.55 12.23 -4.54
CA LEU A 74 -9.48 12.84 -5.48
C LEU A 74 -9.80 11.94 -6.66
N ASP A 75 -8.91 11.02 -7.00
CA ASP A 75 -9.06 10.10 -8.11
C ASP A 75 -8.11 8.89 -8.00
N ALA A 76 -8.19 7.99 -8.97
CA ALA A 76 -7.31 6.84 -9.10
C ALA A 76 -5.87 7.18 -9.54
N LYS A 77 -5.56 8.46 -9.89
CA LYS A 77 -4.25 8.83 -10.46
C LYS A 77 -3.12 8.60 -9.46
N GLN A 78 -3.38 8.88 -8.18
CA GLN A 78 -2.37 8.69 -7.13
C GLN A 78 -1.94 7.23 -7.01
N GLU A 79 -2.89 6.29 -7.10
CA GLU A 79 -2.58 4.85 -7.03
C GLU A 79 -1.83 4.39 -8.28
N TRP A 80 -2.26 4.84 -9.47
CA TRP A 80 -1.59 4.54 -10.73
C TRP A 80 -0.14 5.02 -10.74
N ASP A 81 0.10 6.27 -10.35
CA ASP A 81 1.44 6.85 -10.36
C ASP A 81 2.34 6.18 -9.32
N ALA A 82 1.77 5.75 -8.18
CA ALA A 82 2.54 5.06 -7.16
C ALA A 82 2.98 3.69 -7.65
N ILE A 83 2.09 2.95 -8.33
CA ILE A 83 2.42 1.68 -8.98
C ILE A 83 3.54 1.89 -10.01
N GLU A 84 3.36 2.83 -10.93
CA GLU A 84 4.34 3.14 -12.00
C GLU A 84 5.71 3.52 -11.41
N ARG A 85 5.71 4.31 -10.33
CA ARG A 85 6.95 4.71 -9.66
C ARG A 85 7.64 3.55 -8.96
N LEU A 86 6.91 2.65 -8.31
CA LEU A 86 7.49 1.50 -7.62
C LEU A 86 8.02 0.45 -8.61
N GLU A 87 7.32 0.25 -9.73
CA GLU A 87 7.77 -0.59 -10.85
C GLU A 87 9.13 -0.11 -11.38
N GLN A 88 9.30 1.19 -11.63
CA GLN A 88 10.56 1.80 -12.08
C GLN A 88 11.76 1.57 -11.16
N VAL A 89 11.53 1.41 -9.84
CA VAL A 89 12.60 1.20 -8.85
C VAL A 89 12.71 -0.25 -8.37
N GLY A 90 12.01 -1.18 -9.03
CA GLY A 90 12.02 -2.60 -8.69
C GLY A 90 11.47 -2.91 -7.29
N VAL A 91 10.48 -2.13 -6.84
CA VAL A 91 9.69 -2.46 -5.64
C VAL A 91 8.42 -3.15 -6.08
N ASN A 92 8.29 -4.42 -5.76
CA ASN A 92 7.12 -5.24 -6.08
C ASN A 92 5.82 -4.61 -5.53
N THR A 93 4.82 -4.47 -6.38
CA THR A 93 3.50 -3.95 -6.04
C THR A 93 2.45 -4.56 -6.98
N MET A 94 1.24 -4.01 -6.97
CA MET A 94 0.16 -4.37 -7.90
C MET A 94 0.56 -4.03 -9.34
N ASP A 95 0.15 -4.88 -10.29
CA ASP A 95 0.37 -4.62 -11.71
C ASP A 95 -0.81 -3.84 -12.30
N GLY A 96 -0.59 -2.54 -12.56
CA GLY A 96 -1.58 -1.63 -13.13
C GLY A 96 -1.80 -1.89 -14.62
N ARG A 97 -3.04 -2.24 -14.99
CA ARG A 97 -3.42 -2.69 -16.34
C ARG A 97 -4.31 -1.69 -17.10
N ALA A 98 -5.12 -0.91 -16.40
CA ALA A 98 -5.86 0.18 -17.01
C ALA A 98 -6.07 1.33 -16.03
N PHE A 99 -6.05 2.56 -16.52
CA PHE A 99 -6.36 3.76 -15.77
C PHE A 99 -7.11 4.74 -16.65
N GLY A 100 -8.11 5.40 -16.06
CA GLY A 100 -8.84 6.48 -16.71
C GLY A 100 -9.20 7.59 -15.74
N ARG A 101 -9.15 8.84 -16.22
CA ARG A 101 -9.64 10.02 -15.52
C ARG A 101 -10.36 10.97 -16.48
N LYS A 102 -11.59 11.37 -16.13
CA LYS A 102 -12.46 12.27 -16.89
C LYS A 102 -12.96 13.40 -15.98
N GLY A 103 -12.91 14.63 -16.50
CA GLY A 103 -13.41 15.83 -15.81
C GLY A 103 -12.38 16.53 -14.91
N LEU A 104 -12.36 17.87 -14.98
CA LEU A 104 -11.46 18.72 -14.19
C LEU A 104 -11.97 18.95 -12.76
N ASN A 105 -13.28 19.17 -12.60
CA ASN A 105 -13.92 19.46 -11.33
C ASN A 105 -13.83 18.24 -10.38
N PRO A 106 -13.14 18.33 -9.23
CA PRO A 106 -13.03 17.22 -8.28
C PRO A 106 -14.37 16.68 -7.77
N LEU A 107 -15.42 17.49 -7.77
CA LEU A 107 -16.77 17.11 -7.31
C LEU A 107 -17.51 16.23 -8.32
N THR A 108 -17.14 16.28 -9.60
CA THR A 108 -17.78 15.50 -10.68
C THR A 108 -16.80 14.60 -11.42
N ARG A 109 -15.53 14.57 -11.00
CA ARG A 109 -14.47 13.76 -11.62
C ARG A 109 -14.82 12.29 -11.56
N HIS A 110 -14.69 11.61 -12.69
CA HIS A 110 -14.83 10.15 -12.78
C HIS A 110 -13.45 9.56 -13.07
N SER A 111 -13.03 8.55 -12.31
CA SER A 111 -11.78 7.84 -12.59
C SER A 111 -11.86 6.37 -12.20
N PHE A 112 -11.02 5.55 -12.81
CA PHE A 112 -10.89 4.14 -12.47
C PHE A 112 -9.43 3.70 -12.56
N ILE A 113 -9.13 2.61 -11.87
CA ILE A 113 -7.91 1.84 -12.03
C ILE A 113 -8.22 0.35 -12.00
N VAL A 114 -7.60 -0.40 -12.90
CA VAL A 114 -7.61 -1.85 -12.95
C VAL A 114 -6.22 -2.37 -12.66
N THR A 115 -6.09 -3.31 -11.73
CA THR A 115 -4.85 -4.01 -11.42
C THR A 115 -5.04 -5.51 -11.54
N LYS A 116 -3.99 -6.26 -11.91
CA LYS A 116 -4.01 -7.72 -11.73
C LYS A 116 -4.18 -8.07 -10.26
N ASP A 117 -4.90 -9.15 -10.02
CA ASP A 117 -4.92 -9.80 -8.71
C ASP A 117 -3.56 -10.45 -8.42
N LEU A 118 -3.15 -10.43 -7.15
CA LEU A 118 -1.89 -11.00 -6.69
C LEU A 118 -2.07 -12.42 -6.13
N ASN A 119 -3.27 -12.98 -6.19
CA ASN A 119 -3.54 -14.33 -5.69
C ASN A 119 -2.75 -15.41 -6.45
N PRO A 120 -2.31 -16.49 -5.76
CA PRO A 120 -2.47 -16.74 -4.32
C PRO A 120 -1.40 -16.02 -3.46
N THR A 121 -1.85 -15.13 -2.57
CA THR A 121 -1.01 -14.42 -1.59
C THR A 121 -1.66 -14.34 -0.22
N VAL A 122 -0.85 -14.11 0.82
CA VAL A 122 -1.33 -13.88 2.20
C VAL A 122 -0.75 -12.58 2.75
N SER A 123 -1.54 -11.83 3.51
CA SER A 123 -1.04 -10.62 4.17
C SER A 123 0.01 -10.97 5.24
N LEU A 124 0.99 -10.10 5.48
CA LEU A 124 1.95 -10.37 6.57
C LEU A 124 1.29 -10.35 7.94
N GLU A 125 0.18 -9.64 8.13
CA GLU A 125 -0.60 -9.70 9.36
C GLU A 125 -1.13 -11.14 9.60
N ASP A 126 -1.75 -11.75 8.60
CA ASP A 126 -2.28 -13.11 8.70
C ASP A 126 -1.16 -14.16 8.76
N PHE A 127 -0.11 -14.01 7.95
CA PHE A 127 1.04 -14.92 7.94
C PHE A 127 1.77 -14.97 9.28
N THR A 128 1.85 -13.83 9.97
CA THR A 128 2.56 -13.71 11.25
C THR A 128 1.65 -13.90 12.47
N LYS A 129 0.33 -14.01 12.27
CA LYS A 129 -0.66 -14.26 13.33
C LYS A 129 -0.31 -15.41 14.28
N PRO A 130 0.18 -16.60 13.82
CA PRO A 130 0.50 -17.68 14.74
C PRO A 130 1.84 -17.50 15.46
N TRP A 131 2.68 -16.51 15.13
CA TRP A 131 4.07 -16.45 15.59
C TRP A 131 4.25 -16.33 17.10
N LEU A 132 3.26 -15.79 17.81
CA LEU A 132 3.32 -15.68 19.27
C LEU A 132 3.24 -17.05 19.95
N THR A 133 2.46 -17.99 19.40
CA THR A 133 2.26 -19.33 19.96
C THR A 133 3.06 -20.41 19.22
N ASN A 134 3.30 -20.22 17.93
CA ASN A 134 4.09 -21.08 17.06
C ASN A 134 5.12 -20.22 16.28
N PRO A 135 6.25 -19.87 16.91
CA PRO A 135 7.24 -18.99 16.28
C PRO A 135 7.89 -19.66 15.07
N PRO A 136 8.18 -18.89 14.00
CA PRO A 136 8.86 -19.42 12.83
C PRO A 136 10.33 -19.73 13.16
N SER A 137 11.02 -20.40 12.24
CA SER A 137 12.47 -20.53 12.34
C SER A 137 13.16 -19.16 12.36
N TYR A 138 14.30 -19.08 13.04
CA TYR A 138 15.12 -17.86 13.11
C TYR A 138 15.46 -17.32 11.71
N HIS A 139 15.76 -18.21 10.76
CA HIS A 139 16.14 -17.84 9.40
C HIS A 139 14.97 -17.18 8.66
N ILE A 140 13.75 -17.73 8.74
CA ILE A 140 12.58 -17.14 8.09
C ILE A 140 12.23 -15.79 8.71
N LYS A 141 12.17 -15.72 10.05
CA LYS A 141 11.91 -14.44 10.76
C LYS A 141 12.90 -13.36 10.35
N ARG A 142 14.19 -13.69 10.37
CA ARG A 142 15.28 -12.78 10.00
C ARG A 142 15.18 -12.35 8.54
N SER A 143 14.98 -13.29 7.62
CA SER A 143 14.90 -13.00 6.18
C SER A 143 13.70 -12.10 5.85
N LEU A 144 12.55 -12.34 6.48
CA LEU A 144 11.36 -11.52 6.28
C LEU A 144 11.57 -10.09 6.79
N VAL A 145 12.12 -9.93 8.00
CA VAL A 145 12.45 -8.60 8.57
C VAL A 145 13.40 -7.82 7.66
N ILE A 146 14.44 -8.49 7.12
CA ILE A 146 15.41 -7.85 6.21
C ILE A 146 14.74 -7.48 4.88
N TYR A 147 13.92 -8.38 4.31
CA TYR A 147 13.23 -8.13 3.04
C TYR A 147 12.31 -6.92 3.15
N LEU A 148 11.46 -6.91 4.18
CA LEU A 148 10.51 -5.83 4.42
C LEU A 148 11.24 -4.49 4.67
N ALA A 149 12.32 -4.49 5.46
CA ALA A 149 13.14 -3.30 5.68
C ALA A 149 13.74 -2.75 4.38
N LYS A 150 14.29 -3.61 3.52
CA LYS A 150 14.83 -3.22 2.21
C LYS A 150 13.74 -2.66 1.30
N MET A 151 12.58 -3.32 1.26
CA MET A 151 11.46 -2.91 0.44
C MET A 151 10.95 -1.52 0.83
N VAL A 152 10.73 -1.29 2.13
CA VAL A 152 10.27 0.00 2.67
C VAL A 152 11.34 1.09 2.52
N ALA A 153 12.63 0.74 2.64
CA ALA A 153 13.73 1.68 2.39
C ALA A 153 13.78 2.12 0.91
N ARG A 154 13.66 1.17 -0.03
CA ARG A 154 13.63 1.46 -1.47
C ARG A 154 12.41 2.30 -1.86
N MET A 155 11.24 1.96 -1.33
CA MET A 155 10.01 2.75 -1.50
C MET A 155 10.22 4.21 -1.08
N HIS A 156 10.77 4.45 0.12
CA HIS A 156 11.03 5.80 0.60
C HIS A 156 12.15 6.52 -0.16
N ALA A 157 13.22 5.81 -0.52
CA ALA A 157 14.31 6.36 -1.33
C ALA A 157 13.84 6.77 -2.73
N ALA A 158 12.85 6.07 -3.28
CA ALA A 158 12.20 6.41 -4.54
C ALA A 158 11.26 7.62 -4.45
N GLY A 159 11.09 8.21 -3.26
CA GLY A 159 10.22 9.35 -3.05
C GLY A 159 8.77 8.99 -2.72
N VAL A 160 8.48 7.71 -2.48
CA VAL A 160 7.13 7.19 -2.21
C VAL A 160 6.94 6.98 -0.70
N ASN A 161 5.88 7.56 -0.14
CA ASN A 161 5.39 7.21 1.20
C ASN A 161 3.95 6.72 1.10
N HIS A 162 3.64 5.62 1.79
CA HIS A 162 2.40 4.87 1.69
C HIS A 162 1.23 5.53 2.46
N ARG A 163 1.53 6.16 3.60
CA ARG A 163 0.58 6.76 4.58
C ARG A 163 -0.26 5.80 5.41
N ASP A 164 -0.40 4.56 4.98
CA ASP A 164 -1.11 3.48 5.64
C ASP A 164 -0.23 2.21 5.64
N CYS A 165 1.08 2.39 5.93
CA CYS A 165 2.08 1.34 5.88
C CYS A 165 1.92 0.36 7.07
N TYR A 166 1.10 -0.69 6.91
CA TYR A 166 0.84 -1.73 7.92
C TYR A 166 1.15 -3.12 7.36
N LEU A 167 1.40 -4.12 8.22
CA LEU A 167 1.70 -5.49 7.79
C LEU A 167 0.64 -6.08 6.85
N CYS A 168 -0.64 -5.77 7.06
CA CYS A 168 -1.73 -6.22 6.20
C CYS A 168 -1.62 -5.75 4.73
N HIS A 169 -0.82 -4.72 4.44
CA HIS A 169 -0.60 -4.21 3.08
C HIS A 169 0.67 -4.75 2.42
N PHE A 170 1.36 -5.71 3.05
CA PHE A 170 2.45 -6.45 2.44
C PHE A 170 1.99 -7.89 2.23
N LEU A 171 1.89 -8.30 0.96
CA LEU A 171 1.41 -9.61 0.58
C LEU A 171 2.58 -10.54 0.26
N LEU A 172 2.65 -11.70 0.92
CA LEU A 172 3.60 -12.77 0.66
C LEU A 172 3.07 -13.69 -0.43
N ASP A 173 3.89 -13.94 -1.45
CA ASP A 173 3.66 -14.92 -2.51
C ASP A 173 3.72 -16.35 -1.92
N ILE A 174 2.56 -17.01 -1.81
CA ILE A 174 2.44 -18.31 -1.13
C ILE A 174 3.17 -19.42 -1.91
N PRO A 175 2.94 -19.62 -3.22
CA PRO A 175 3.58 -20.71 -3.94
C PRO A 175 5.10 -20.61 -3.92
N LEU A 176 5.66 -19.40 -4.05
CA LEU A 176 7.09 -19.20 -4.00
C LEU A 176 7.67 -19.50 -2.60
N PHE A 177 6.92 -19.15 -1.56
CA PHE A 177 7.32 -19.43 -0.19
C PHE A 177 7.23 -20.92 0.15
N GLU A 178 6.12 -21.58 -0.15
CA GLU A 178 5.89 -22.99 0.20
C GLU A 178 6.80 -23.93 -0.60
N ASN A 179 6.93 -23.71 -1.91
CA ASN A 179 7.69 -24.61 -2.78
C ASN A 179 9.21 -24.38 -2.75
N HIS A 180 9.65 -23.16 -2.47
CA HIS A 180 11.06 -22.78 -2.61
C HIS A 180 11.65 -22.06 -1.38
N GLN A 181 10.86 -21.84 -0.33
CA GLN A 181 11.27 -21.05 0.85
C GLN A 181 11.77 -19.64 0.48
N GLN A 182 11.33 -19.12 -0.67
CA GLN A 182 11.75 -17.82 -1.18
C GLN A 182 10.71 -16.75 -0.85
N ILE A 183 11.16 -15.70 -0.17
CA ILE A 183 10.31 -14.57 0.20
C ILE A 183 10.19 -13.61 -0.99
N LYS A 184 8.96 -13.37 -1.41
CA LYS A 184 8.59 -12.28 -2.32
C LYS A 184 7.40 -11.55 -1.72
N LEU A 185 7.59 -10.28 -1.42
CA LEU A 185 6.53 -9.41 -0.92
C LEU A 185 6.10 -8.44 -2.01
N SER A 186 4.81 -8.12 -2.04
CA SER A 186 4.22 -7.05 -2.84
C SER A 186 3.47 -6.07 -1.94
N VAL A 187 3.71 -4.76 -2.10
CA VAL A 187 3.00 -3.73 -1.35
C VAL A 187 1.72 -3.36 -2.08
N ILE A 188 0.61 -3.23 -1.36
CA ILE A 188 -0.71 -2.93 -1.93
C ILE A 188 -1.32 -1.67 -1.30
N ASP A 189 -2.55 -1.34 -1.69
CA ASP A 189 -3.35 -0.23 -1.14
C ASP A 189 -2.69 1.17 -1.22
N LEU A 190 -2.14 1.49 -2.40
CA LEU A 190 -1.41 2.73 -2.66
C LEU A 190 -2.33 3.94 -2.95
N HIS A 191 -3.64 3.83 -2.74
CA HIS A 191 -4.62 4.89 -3.02
C HIS A 191 -4.36 6.20 -2.27
N ARG A 192 -3.63 6.15 -1.15
CA ARG A 192 -3.20 7.32 -0.37
C ARG A 192 -1.71 7.60 -0.48
N ALA A 193 -0.96 6.80 -1.23
CA ALA A 193 0.46 6.99 -1.39
C ALA A 193 0.77 8.37 -2.00
N GLN A 194 1.93 8.90 -1.65
CA GLN A 194 2.38 10.20 -2.12
C GLN A 194 3.76 10.05 -2.72
N ILE A 195 3.97 10.72 -3.86
CA ILE A 195 5.21 10.68 -4.63
C ILE A 195 5.84 12.07 -4.60
N ARG A 196 7.13 12.13 -4.30
CA ARG A 196 7.93 13.36 -4.22
C ARG A 196 9.34 13.10 -4.73
N LYS A 197 10.14 14.16 -4.89
CA LYS A 197 11.59 14.02 -5.11
C LYS A 197 12.28 13.33 -3.93
N THR A 198 11.85 13.65 -2.70
CA THR A 198 12.36 13.05 -1.46
C THR A 198 11.21 12.97 -0.46
N VAL A 199 11.10 11.86 0.27
CA VAL A 199 10.09 11.69 1.31
C VAL A 199 10.44 12.57 2.52
N PRO A 200 9.57 13.50 2.94
CA PRO A 200 9.80 14.28 4.16
C PRO A 200 9.84 13.39 5.40
N VAL A 201 10.70 13.72 6.37
CA VAL A 201 10.90 12.98 7.63
C VAL A 201 9.57 12.64 8.32
N ARG A 202 8.64 13.59 8.38
CA ARG A 202 7.30 13.37 8.97
C ARG A 202 6.54 12.19 8.34
N TRP A 203 6.59 12.05 7.02
CA TRP A 203 5.88 10.99 6.28
C TRP A 203 6.60 9.66 6.38
N ARG A 204 7.93 9.68 6.29
CA ARG A 204 8.81 8.53 6.56
C ARG A 204 8.52 7.94 7.94
N ASP A 205 8.57 8.78 8.97
CA ASP A 205 8.36 8.37 10.36
C ASP A 205 6.93 7.86 10.58
N LYS A 206 5.94 8.46 9.90
CA LYS A 206 4.55 7.99 9.97
C LYS A 206 4.41 6.56 9.45
N ASP A 207 5.07 6.24 8.34
CA ASP A 207 5.01 4.90 7.75
C ASP A 207 5.77 3.89 8.63
N LEU A 208 6.96 4.24 9.12
CA LEU A 208 7.73 3.39 10.03
C LEU A 208 6.97 3.08 11.33
N ILE A 209 6.30 4.08 11.90
CA ILE A 209 5.52 3.91 13.13
C ILE A 209 4.24 3.12 12.86
N GLY A 210 3.58 3.31 11.72
CA GLY A 210 2.45 2.48 11.30
C GLY A 210 2.86 1.01 11.20
N LEU A 211 3.99 0.75 10.56
CA LEU A 211 4.49 -0.61 10.37
C LEU A 211 4.86 -1.26 11.72
N TYR A 212 5.57 -0.51 12.57
CA TYR A 212 5.89 -0.95 13.92
C TYR A 212 4.63 -1.27 14.73
N PHE A 213 3.63 -0.38 14.72
CA PHE A 213 2.36 -0.59 15.40
C PHE A 213 1.68 -1.90 14.97
N SER A 214 1.59 -2.17 13.66
CA SER A 214 0.98 -3.41 13.15
C SER A 214 1.78 -4.68 13.48
N ALA A 215 3.04 -4.55 13.93
CA ALA A 215 3.92 -5.67 14.24
C ALA A 215 4.13 -5.87 15.76
N MET A 216 3.45 -5.12 16.64
CA MET A 216 3.70 -5.20 18.09
C MET A 216 3.30 -6.54 18.71
N ASN A 217 2.29 -7.20 18.16
CA ASN A 217 1.67 -8.39 18.76
C ASN A 217 2.07 -9.71 18.08
N ILE A 218 3.14 -9.72 17.29
CA ILE A 218 3.60 -10.91 16.53
C ILE A 218 4.86 -11.56 17.13
N GLY A 219 5.24 -11.18 18.36
CA GLY A 219 6.41 -11.74 19.04
C GLY A 219 7.77 -11.27 18.48
N LEU A 220 7.86 -10.04 17.95
CA LEU A 220 9.15 -9.44 17.60
C LEU A 220 9.97 -9.12 18.85
N THR A 221 11.28 -9.39 18.79
CA THR A 221 12.22 -8.98 19.84
C THR A 221 12.86 -7.64 19.49
N ASP A 222 13.48 -6.98 20.47
CA ASP A 222 14.28 -5.77 20.22
C ASP A 222 15.37 -6.00 19.17
N ARG A 223 15.98 -7.20 19.15
CA ARG A 223 16.98 -7.56 18.13
C ARG A 223 16.39 -7.55 16.72
N ASP A 224 15.12 -7.92 16.56
CA ASP A 224 14.42 -7.89 15.28
C ASP A 224 14.13 -6.44 14.84
N ILE A 225 13.70 -5.60 15.78
CA ILE A 225 13.47 -4.17 15.55
C ILE A 225 14.76 -3.45 15.17
N TRP A 226 15.86 -3.66 15.93
CA TRP A 226 17.15 -3.06 15.61
C TRP A 226 17.72 -3.57 14.30
N ARG A 227 17.47 -4.84 13.95
CA ARG A 227 17.86 -5.38 12.63
C ARG A 227 17.09 -4.70 11.50
N PHE A 228 15.78 -4.50 11.67
CA PHE A 228 14.97 -3.73 10.72
C PHE A 228 15.56 -2.33 10.53
N LEU A 229 15.81 -1.59 11.61
CA LEU A 229 16.31 -0.21 11.54
C LEU A 229 17.70 -0.13 10.90
N LYS A 230 18.62 -1.05 11.24
CA LYS A 230 19.95 -1.11 10.60
C LYS A 230 19.87 -1.29 9.09
N VAL A 231 18.99 -2.18 8.63
CA VAL A 231 18.79 -2.44 7.20
C VAL A 231 18.08 -1.26 6.53
N TYR A 232 17.05 -0.72 7.17
CA TYR A 232 16.26 0.38 6.64
C TYR A 232 17.09 1.65 6.45
N PHE A 233 17.83 2.06 7.48
CA PHE A 233 18.68 3.26 7.42
C PHE A 233 20.03 3.01 6.75
N ASN A 234 20.42 1.75 6.58
CA ASN A 234 21.73 1.34 6.07
C ASN A 234 22.90 2.01 6.84
N GLN A 235 22.81 2.03 8.17
CA GLN A 235 23.76 2.70 9.06
C GLN A 235 24.07 1.87 10.31
N PRO A 236 25.23 2.11 10.97
CA PRO A 236 25.50 1.54 12.29
C PRO A 236 24.47 1.97 13.33
N LEU A 237 24.15 1.08 14.27
CA LEU A 237 23.10 1.33 15.27
C LEU A 237 23.39 2.59 16.10
N LYS A 238 24.64 2.83 16.49
CA LYS A 238 25.05 4.05 17.21
C LYS A 238 24.68 5.33 16.46
N THR A 239 24.86 5.35 15.14
CA THR A 239 24.50 6.48 14.28
C THR A 239 22.99 6.65 14.19
N ILE A 240 22.24 5.56 14.05
CA ILE A 240 20.77 5.58 14.02
C ILE A 240 20.23 6.12 15.35
N LEU A 241 20.68 5.59 16.48
CA LEU A 241 20.23 6.03 17.81
C LEU A 241 20.47 7.53 18.03
N ARG A 242 21.61 8.07 17.54
CA ARG A 242 21.92 9.49 17.62
C ARG A 242 21.05 10.33 16.69
N ASN A 243 21.01 9.98 15.40
CA ASN A 243 20.38 10.80 14.37
C ASN A 243 18.84 10.72 14.39
N GLU A 244 18.31 9.55 14.77
CA GLU A 244 16.88 9.23 14.77
C GLU A 244 16.30 9.19 16.19
N ALA A 245 16.98 9.80 17.16
CA ALA A 245 16.54 9.88 18.56
C ALA A 245 15.10 10.42 18.68
N LYS A 246 14.73 11.41 17.87
CA LYS A 246 13.37 11.97 17.84
C LYS A 246 12.32 10.96 17.36
N LEU A 247 12.64 10.17 16.33
CA LEU A 247 11.76 9.10 15.86
C LEU A 247 11.53 8.12 17.00
N ILE A 248 12.62 7.56 17.55
CA ILE A 248 12.60 6.53 18.61
C ILE A 248 11.84 7.02 19.85
N ALA A 249 12.17 8.21 20.37
CA ALA A 249 11.51 8.77 21.55
C ALA A 249 10.02 9.04 21.33
N SER A 250 9.62 9.40 20.10
CA SER A 250 8.22 9.68 19.78
C SER A 250 7.38 8.45 19.45
N THR A 251 8.01 7.28 19.23
CA THR A 251 7.34 6.06 18.76
C THR A 251 6.24 5.63 19.71
N HIS A 252 6.53 5.44 21.00
CA HIS A 252 5.55 5.00 21.99
C HIS A 252 4.32 5.92 22.05
N GLN A 253 4.53 7.24 22.14
CA GLN A 253 3.42 8.19 22.21
C GLN A 253 2.56 8.16 20.94
N LYS A 254 3.17 8.02 19.76
CA LYS A 254 2.43 7.97 18.49
C LYS A 254 1.70 6.64 18.30
N VAL A 255 2.31 5.52 18.71
CA VAL A 255 1.68 4.20 18.78
C VAL A 255 0.42 4.26 19.64
N GLU A 256 0.49 4.83 20.85
CA GLU A 256 -0.67 4.95 21.73
C GLU A 256 -1.80 5.80 21.13
N ARG A 257 -1.45 6.84 20.36
CA ARG A 257 -2.45 7.62 19.61
C ARG A 257 -3.11 6.82 18.50
N ILE A 258 -2.37 5.93 17.83
CA ILE A 258 -2.93 5.03 16.81
C ILE A 258 -3.86 4.03 17.51
N ARG A 259 -3.41 3.37 18.58
CA ARG A 259 -4.20 2.41 19.37
C ARG A 259 -5.54 2.98 19.83
N LYS A 260 -5.53 4.12 20.54
CA LYS A 260 -6.76 4.80 21.01
C LYS A 260 -7.71 5.14 19.88
N ARG A 261 -7.17 5.46 18.69
CA ARG A 261 -7.98 5.78 17.52
C ARG A 261 -8.58 4.52 16.90
N THR A 262 -7.83 3.43 16.80
CA THR A 262 -8.30 2.14 16.32
C THR A 262 -9.44 1.62 17.20
N GLU A 263 -9.26 1.63 18.52
CA GLU A 263 -10.28 1.25 19.52
C GLU A 263 -11.55 2.11 19.39
N LYS A 264 -11.40 3.43 19.29
CA LYS A 264 -12.54 4.37 19.17
C LYS A 264 -13.41 4.12 17.94
N TYR A 265 -12.83 3.65 16.84
CA TYR A 265 -13.54 3.50 15.57
C TYR A 265 -13.80 2.03 15.20
N HIS A 266 -13.50 1.07 16.09
CA HIS A 266 -13.57 -0.37 15.81
C HIS A 266 -12.92 -0.74 14.47
N LEU A 267 -11.77 -0.10 14.18
CA LEU A 267 -10.99 -0.32 12.96
C LEU A 267 -10.11 -1.56 13.08
#